data_AF-A0A540WQW8-F1
#
_entry.id   AF-A0A540WQW8-F1
#
_cell.length_a   1.000
_cell.length_b   1.000
_cell.length_c   1.000
_cell.angle_alpha   90.00
_cell.angle_beta   90.00
_cell.angle_gamma   90.00
#
_symmetry.space_group_name_H-M   'P 1'
#
loop_
_entity.id
_entity.type
_entity.pdbx_description
1 polymer ?
#
loop_
_entity_poly.entity_id
_entity_poly.type
_entity_poly.pdbx_seq_one_letter_code
_entity_poly.pdbx_strand_id
1 'polypeptide(L)'
;MTDADKHVPAARGTNTLAPEWRRWVVENLLRGAEVDDLVSVLERSGVDSALARAAVHAEAEDPCYQGAARAVAMQRKLEGLLDLYGDLHRQSPGHTQVPRHDALTPEDFFERYYFQNLPVVARATVLADAGSKDTLGQLGALARGAEATSVSPGAFVVPASANVTSRLPVHAPQGLVLESAPVGLWWEEPGADVPLAPSRRNMLLGQVHGRRLLQLVPAYALHRVLGSASVPEGVPRMEVELSPGELLLLPVGWWFAHRSPEGGAAIVFESFAAPEPNVSWTPRPESREPTPPPRSRVD
;
A
#
# COMPACT_ATOMS: atom_id res chain seq x y z
N MET A 1 31.56 -30.28 -19.70
CA MET A 1 30.53 -30.29 -20.77
C MET A 1 29.55 -29.17 -20.43
N THR A 2 29.98 -27.92 -20.57
CA THR A 2 29.74 -27.01 -21.72
C THR A 2 28.29 -26.57 -21.79
N ASP A 3 27.93 -25.59 -20.96
CA ASP A 3 26.97 -24.59 -21.37
C ASP A 3 27.80 -23.38 -21.81
N ALA A 4 27.92 -23.23 -23.12
CA ALA A 4 28.65 -22.14 -23.72
C ALA A 4 27.87 -20.86 -23.41
N ASP A 5 28.53 -19.94 -22.71
CA ASP A 5 28.20 -18.53 -22.64
C ASP A 5 28.00 -18.01 -24.07
N LYS A 6 26.76 -18.09 -24.58
CA LYS A 6 26.39 -17.56 -25.89
C LYS A 6 26.31 -16.05 -25.74
N HIS A 7 27.47 -15.41 -25.74
CA HIS A 7 27.58 -13.96 -25.80
C HIS A 7 26.89 -13.49 -27.08
N VAL A 8 25.71 -12.87 -26.94
CA VAL A 8 24.96 -12.38 -28.09
C VAL A 8 25.69 -11.13 -28.61
N PRO A 9 26.14 -11.12 -29.87
CA PRO A 9 26.94 -10.02 -30.40
C PRO A 9 26.18 -8.70 -30.33
N ALA A 10 26.84 -7.65 -29.83
CA ALA A 10 26.19 -6.37 -29.59
C ALA A 10 25.71 -5.65 -30.85
N ALA A 11 26.38 -5.91 -31.97
CA ALA A 11 26.01 -5.39 -33.28
C ALA A 11 25.52 -6.52 -34.20
N ARG A 12 24.49 -6.22 -35.01
CA ARG A 12 24.13 -6.98 -36.20
C ARG A 12 24.72 -6.26 -37.42
N GLY A 13 25.22 -7.01 -38.40
CA GLY A 13 25.67 -6.55 -39.73
C GLY A 13 25.96 -5.06 -39.87
N THR A 14 27.23 -4.67 -39.70
CA THR A 14 27.88 -3.36 -39.93
C THR A 14 27.21 -2.05 -39.51
N ASN A 15 25.94 -1.96 -39.07
CA ASN A 15 25.35 -0.64 -38.80
C ASN A 15 24.15 -0.56 -37.84
N THR A 16 23.76 -1.62 -37.12
CA THR A 16 22.69 -1.49 -36.10
C THR A 16 22.95 -2.39 -34.91
N LEU A 17 22.66 -1.89 -33.70
CA LEU A 17 22.69 -2.69 -32.48
C LEU A 17 21.66 -3.83 -32.57
N ALA A 18 22.01 -4.97 -31.99
CA ALA A 18 21.07 -6.06 -31.86
C ALA A 18 19.88 -5.65 -30.94
N PRO A 19 18.66 -6.18 -31.15
CA PRO A 19 17.45 -5.74 -30.43
C PRO A 19 17.57 -5.77 -28.90
N GLU A 20 18.23 -6.77 -28.34
CA GLU A 20 18.52 -6.90 -26.92
C GLU A 20 19.41 -5.78 -26.38
N TRP A 21 20.38 -5.31 -27.17
CA TRP A 21 21.24 -4.17 -26.82
C TRP A 21 20.53 -2.83 -26.97
N ARG A 22 19.65 -2.68 -27.97
CA ARG A 22 18.76 -1.52 -28.08
C ARG A 22 17.82 -1.43 -26.86
N ARG A 23 17.22 -2.56 -26.45
CA ARG A 23 16.41 -2.64 -25.23
C ARG A 23 17.23 -2.25 -24.00
N TRP A 24 18.45 -2.78 -23.87
CA TRP A 24 19.35 -2.44 -22.78
C TRP A 24 19.66 -0.93 -22.74
N VAL A 25 19.93 -0.29 -23.90
CA VAL A 25 20.15 1.16 -23.98
C VAL A 25 18.92 1.93 -23.48
N VAL A 26 17.74 1.64 -24.02
CA VAL A 26 16.48 2.31 -23.62
C VAL A 26 16.21 2.15 -22.13
N GLU A 27 16.35 0.93 -21.61
CA GLU A 27 16.15 0.67 -20.19
C GLU A 27 17.11 1.46 -19.28
N ASN A 28 18.38 1.59 -19.66
CA ASN A 28 19.34 2.33 -18.85
C ASN A 28 19.21 3.85 -19.00
N LEU A 29 18.89 4.35 -20.19
CA LEU A 29 18.51 5.74 -20.39
C LEU A 29 17.29 6.08 -19.52
N LEU A 30 16.26 5.22 -19.50
CA LEU A 30 15.11 5.38 -18.61
C LEU A 30 15.51 5.33 -17.14
N ARG A 31 16.52 4.53 -16.74
CA ARG A 31 17.11 4.52 -15.38
C ARG A 31 17.90 5.78 -15.02
N GLY A 32 18.15 6.67 -15.98
CA GLY A 32 18.88 7.92 -15.78
C GLY A 32 20.40 7.77 -15.97
N ALA A 33 20.86 6.74 -16.67
CA ALA A 33 22.26 6.63 -17.05
C ALA A 33 22.63 7.69 -18.10
N GLU A 34 23.83 8.24 -17.99
CA GLU A 34 24.36 9.21 -18.94
C GLU A 34 24.76 8.53 -20.25
N VAL A 35 24.64 9.25 -21.37
CA VAL A 35 24.95 8.73 -22.71
C VAL A 35 26.38 8.18 -22.79
N ASP A 36 27.35 8.89 -22.21
CA ASP A 36 28.76 8.52 -22.25
C ASP A 36 29.05 7.21 -21.48
N ASP A 37 28.31 6.94 -20.40
CA ASP A 37 28.43 5.69 -19.65
C ASP A 37 27.95 4.49 -20.49
N LEU A 38 26.84 4.66 -21.21
CA LEU A 38 26.29 3.62 -22.07
C LEU A 38 27.18 3.33 -23.27
N VAL A 39 27.73 4.38 -23.89
CA VAL A 39 28.72 4.24 -24.97
C VAL A 39 29.93 3.46 -24.47
N SER A 40 30.45 3.80 -23.28
CA SER A 40 31.59 3.11 -22.68
C SER A 40 31.32 1.62 -22.38
N VAL A 41 30.08 1.24 -22.08
CA VAL A 41 29.69 -0.18 -21.94
C VAL A 41 29.65 -0.87 -23.30
N LEU A 42 29.04 -0.25 -24.32
CA LEU A 42 28.93 -0.80 -25.68
C LEU A 42 30.32 -1.01 -26.32
N GLU A 43 31.24 -0.06 -26.15
CA GLU A 43 32.62 -0.16 -26.64
C GLU A 43 33.36 -1.35 -26.01
N ARG A 44 33.23 -1.54 -24.69
CA ARG A 44 33.80 -2.71 -23.99
C ARG A 44 33.19 -4.04 -24.45
N SER A 45 31.98 -4.01 -24.98
CA SER A 45 31.29 -5.15 -25.58
C SER A 45 31.58 -5.31 -27.08
N GLY A 46 32.55 -4.56 -27.62
CA GLY A 46 33.04 -4.71 -29.00
C GLY A 46 32.25 -3.94 -30.06
N VAL A 47 31.40 -2.98 -29.66
CA VAL A 47 30.74 -2.06 -30.59
C VAL A 47 31.70 -0.93 -30.95
N ASP A 48 31.76 -0.59 -32.25
CA ASP A 48 32.50 0.58 -32.71
C ASP A 48 31.97 1.87 -32.03
N SER A 49 32.87 2.78 -31.64
CA SER A 49 32.53 4.00 -30.90
C SER A 49 31.51 4.89 -31.63
N ALA A 50 31.66 5.04 -32.95
CA ALA A 50 30.75 5.86 -33.75
C ALA A 50 29.35 5.21 -33.83
N LEU A 51 29.31 3.88 -34.02
CA LEU A 51 28.06 3.12 -34.00
C LEU A 51 27.39 3.17 -32.62
N ALA A 52 28.15 3.00 -31.53
CA ALA A 52 27.64 3.06 -30.16
C ALA A 52 27.01 4.42 -29.87
N ARG A 53 27.72 5.51 -30.16
CA ARG A 53 27.22 6.87 -29.99
C ARG A 53 25.97 7.12 -30.83
N ALA A 54 26.00 6.79 -32.12
CA ALA A 54 24.86 6.98 -33.01
C ALA A 54 23.62 6.20 -32.54
N ALA A 55 23.80 4.95 -32.09
CA ALA A 55 22.71 4.13 -31.60
C ALA A 55 22.09 4.67 -30.30
N VAL A 56 22.92 5.11 -29.33
CA VAL A 56 22.39 5.69 -28.07
C VAL A 56 21.65 7.00 -28.33
N HIS A 57 22.17 7.88 -29.20
CA HIS A 57 21.47 9.11 -29.58
C HIS A 57 20.14 8.83 -30.29
N ALA A 58 20.12 7.87 -31.22
CA ALA A 58 18.90 7.51 -31.94
C ALA A 58 17.79 7.04 -30.98
N GLU A 59 18.12 6.23 -29.97
CA GLU A 59 17.13 5.84 -28.94
C GLU A 59 16.71 7.02 -28.06
N ALA A 60 17.63 7.92 -27.70
CA ALA A 60 17.31 9.09 -26.88
C ALA A 60 16.42 10.13 -27.59
N GLU A 61 16.50 10.20 -28.91
CA GLU A 61 15.67 11.08 -29.75
C GLU A 61 14.33 10.45 -30.15
N ASP A 62 14.14 9.13 -29.93
CA ASP A 62 12.93 8.43 -30.29
C ASP A 62 11.69 8.97 -29.52
N PRO A 63 10.59 9.31 -30.21
CA PRO A 63 9.39 9.83 -29.54
C PRO A 63 8.78 8.90 -28.49
N CYS A 64 8.86 7.58 -28.68
CA CYS A 64 8.40 6.59 -27.69
C CYS A 64 9.27 6.64 -26.44
N TYR A 65 10.60 6.75 -26.60
CA TYR A 65 11.50 6.96 -25.47
C TYR A 65 11.20 8.29 -24.76
N GLN A 66 11.05 9.39 -25.49
CA GLN A 66 10.75 10.70 -24.89
C GLN A 66 9.43 10.70 -24.11
N GLY A 67 8.40 10.01 -24.62
CA GLY A 67 7.14 9.80 -23.91
C GLY A 67 7.33 9.01 -22.62
N ALA A 68 8.02 7.87 -22.70
CA ALA A 68 8.33 7.03 -21.54
C ALA A 68 9.19 7.75 -20.51
N ALA A 69 10.22 8.48 -20.94
CA ALA A 69 11.13 9.23 -20.09
C ALA A 69 10.39 10.31 -19.27
N ARG A 70 9.40 10.99 -19.86
CA ARG A 70 8.55 11.95 -19.13
C ARG A 70 7.72 11.27 -18.04
N ALA A 71 7.13 10.11 -18.34
CA ALA A 71 6.35 9.34 -17.38
C ALA A 71 7.22 8.84 -16.22
N VAL A 72 8.38 8.25 -16.52
CA VAL A 72 9.36 7.78 -15.53
C VAL A 72 9.91 8.94 -14.69
N ALA A 73 10.20 10.09 -15.31
CA ALA A 73 10.65 11.28 -14.58
C ALA A 73 9.59 11.80 -13.60
N MET A 74 8.30 11.77 -13.97
CA MET A 74 7.22 12.11 -13.04
C MET A 74 7.12 11.08 -11.91
N GLN A 75 7.20 9.79 -12.22
CA GLN A 75 7.21 8.74 -11.20
C GLN A 75 8.34 8.94 -10.18
N ARG A 76 9.58 9.20 -10.63
CA ARG A 76 10.71 9.51 -9.75
C ARG A 76 10.45 10.72 -8.85
N LYS A 77 9.81 11.77 -9.37
CA LYS A 77 9.45 12.95 -8.58
C LYS A 77 8.44 12.61 -7.49
N LEU A 78 7.46 11.76 -7.80
CA LEU A 78 6.49 11.28 -6.82
C LEU A 78 7.16 10.39 -5.76
N GLU A 79 8.01 9.45 -6.16
CA GLU A 79 8.81 8.62 -5.24
C GLU A 79 9.69 9.47 -4.34
N GLY A 80 10.43 10.44 -4.90
CA GLY A 80 11.25 11.38 -4.13
C GLY A 80 10.44 12.26 -3.17
N LEU A 81 9.22 12.66 -3.54
CA LEU A 81 8.31 13.38 -2.63
C LEU A 81 7.85 12.48 -1.47
N LEU A 82 7.58 11.20 -1.73
CA LEU A 82 7.24 10.23 -0.69
C LEU A 82 8.42 9.97 0.25
N ASP A 83 9.64 9.90 -0.29
CA ASP A 83 10.87 9.81 0.50
C ASP A 83 11.04 11.05 1.40
N LEU A 84 10.84 12.25 0.86
CA LEU A 84 10.85 13.51 1.63
C LEU A 84 9.86 13.46 2.81
N TYR A 85 8.62 13.01 2.57
CA TYR A 85 7.64 12.86 3.65
C TYR A 85 8.09 11.85 4.70
N GLY A 86 8.71 10.75 4.27
CA GLY A 86 9.32 9.79 5.19
C GLY A 86 10.46 10.39 6.01
N ASP A 87 11.31 11.20 5.40
CA ASP A 87 12.44 11.87 6.07
C ASP A 87 11.96 12.87 7.11
N LEU A 88 10.92 13.66 6.79
CA LEU A 88 10.28 14.59 7.72
C LEU A 88 9.60 13.85 8.87
N HIS A 89 8.85 12.78 8.59
CA HIS A 89 8.18 11.98 9.62
C HIS A 89 9.18 11.41 10.64
N ARG A 90 10.33 10.91 10.17
CA ARG A 90 11.39 10.36 11.05
C ARG A 90 12.05 11.41 11.96
N GLN A 91 11.93 12.70 11.67
CA GLN A 91 12.40 13.77 12.56
C GLN A 91 11.46 14.00 13.75
N SER A 92 10.21 13.54 13.68
CA SER A 92 9.25 13.70 14.77
C SER A 92 9.57 12.77 15.95
N PRO A 93 9.50 13.26 17.20
CA PRO A 93 9.49 12.41 18.38
C PRO A 93 8.34 11.41 18.33
N GLY A 94 8.62 10.13 18.58
CA GLY A 94 7.57 9.09 18.62
C GLY A 94 7.10 8.57 17.26
N HIS A 95 7.80 8.87 16.15
CA HIS A 95 7.45 8.39 14.80
C HIS A 95 7.40 6.85 14.65
N THR A 96 7.93 6.10 15.64
CA THR A 96 7.93 4.64 15.70
C THR A 96 6.78 4.04 16.51
N GLN A 97 5.92 4.86 17.13
CA GLN A 97 4.87 4.40 18.04
C GLN A 97 3.52 4.97 17.66
N VAL A 98 2.47 4.14 17.74
CA VAL A 98 1.09 4.61 17.58
C VAL A 98 0.61 5.20 18.91
N PRO A 99 0.15 6.46 18.94
CA PRO A 99 -0.39 7.06 20.15
C PRO A 99 -1.55 6.24 20.72
N ARG A 100 -1.58 6.08 22.05
CA ARG A 100 -2.62 5.35 22.77
C ARG A 100 -3.31 6.25 23.79
N HIS A 101 -4.63 6.16 23.89
CA HIS A 101 -5.45 6.96 24.81
C HIS A 101 -6.41 6.08 25.60
N ASP A 102 -6.54 6.34 26.91
CA ASP A 102 -7.59 5.70 27.71
C ASP A 102 -8.99 6.27 27.38
N ALA A 103 -9.07 7.53 26.97
CA ALA A 103 -10.27 8.18 26.48
C ALA A 103 -9.91 9.19 25.39
N LEU A 104 -10.64 9.17 24.27
CA LEU A 104 -10.43 10.07 23.14
C LEU A 104 -11.77 10.65 22.72
N THR A 105 -11.88 11.98 22.72
CA THR A 105 -13.12 12.66 22.30
C THR A 105 -13.28 12.56 20.79
N PRO A 106 -14.52 12.62 20.26
CA PRO A 106 -14.73 12.68 18.81
C PRO A 106 -14.01 13.83 18.12
N GLU A 107 -13.99 15.01 18.74
CA GLU A 107 -13.28 16.19 18.23
C GLU A 107 -11.78 15.90 18.09
N ASP A 108 -11.11 15.43 19.14
CA ASP A 108 -9.68 15.12 19.09
C ASP A 108 -9.38 13.95 18.14
N PHE A 109 -10.27 12.95 18.07
CA PHE A 109 -10.16 11.86 17.11
C PHE A 109 -10.11 12.37 15.67
N PHE A 110 -11.06 13.25 15.31
CA PHE A 110 -11.15 13.74 13.94
C PHE A 110 -10.01 14.71 13.60
N GLU A 111 -9.81 15.73 14.44
CA GLU A 111 -8.85 16.81 14.18
C GLU A 111 -7.39 16.34 14.22
N ARG A 112 -7.03 15.48 15.17
CA ARG A 112 -5.63 15.08 15.38
C ARG A 112 -5.23 13.81 14.64
N TYR A 113 -6.19 12.95 14.30
CA TYR A 113 -5.88 11.62 13.75
C TYR A 113 -6.55 11.37 12.40
N TYR A 114 -7.89 11.40 12.34
CA TYR A 114 -8.61 11.05 11.13
C TYR A 114 -8.25 11.95 9.93
N PHE A 115 -8.34 13.27 10.10
CA PHE A 115 -8.05 14.23 9.03
C PHE A 115 -6.55 14.33 8.72
N GLN A 116 -5.70 14.03 9.70
CA GLN A 116 -4.24 13.98 9.52
C GLN A 116 -3.75 12.65 8.94
N ASN A 117 -4.66 11.69 8.70
CA ASN A 117 -4.33 10.34 8.22
C ASN A 117 -3.32 9.62 9.13
N LEU A 118 -3.49 9.72 10.45
CA LEU A 118 -2.62 9.10 11.45
C LEU A 118 -3.35 8.00 12.23
N PRO A 119 -2.70 6.86 12.50
CA PRO A 119 -3.28 5.82 13.34
C PRO A 119 -3.33 6.27 14.79
N VAL A 120 -4.31 5.75 15.52
CA VAL A 120 -4.44 5.95 16.96
C VAL A 120 -5.12 4.75 17.59
N VAL A 121 -4.68 4.39 18.80
CA VAL A 121 -5.35 3.40 19.65
C VAL A 121 -6.11 4.11 20.76
N ALA A 122 -7.34 3.67 21.04
CA ALA A 122 -8.12 4.15 22.18
C ALA A 122 -8.80 2.98 22.90
N ARG A 123 -9.09 3.10 24.20
CA ARG A 123 -9.96 2.12 24.87
C ARG A 123 -11.39 2.23 24.33
N ALA A 124 -11.98 1.09 24.00
CA ALA A 124 -13.37 0.97 23.56
C ALA A 124 -14.30 0.89 24.77
N THR A 125 -15.20 1.85 24.91
CA THR A 125 -16.29 1.76 25.90
C THR A 125 -17.46 0.89 25.43
N VAL A 126 -17.55 0.58 24.13
CA VAL A 126 -18.72 -0.02 23.46
C VAL A 126 -18.59 -1.50 23.09
N LEU A 127 -17.46 -2.15 23.36
CA LEU A 127 -17.19 -3.54 22.95
C LEU A 127 -17.44 -4.59 24.04
N ALA A 128 -17.93 -4.20 25.21
CA ALA A 128 -18.05 -5.08 26.37
C ALA A 128 -18.99 -6.28 26.13
N ASP A 129 -20.12 -6.06 25.45
CA ASP A 129 -21.13 -7.10 25.21
C ASP A 129 -20.71 -8.10 24.12
N ALA A 130 -19.85 -7.67 23.19
CA ALA A 130 -19.37 -8.50 22.08
C ALA A 130 -18.36 -9.58 22.51
N GLY A 131 -17.82 -9.48 23.72
CA GLY A 131 -16.85 -10.42 24.29
C GLY A 131 -17.47 -11.67 24.93
N SER A 132 -18.81 -11.80 24.95
CA SER A 132 -19.47 -12.97 25.57
C SER A 132 -19.18 -14.27 24.79
N LYS A 133 -19.09 -15.42 25.50
CA LYS A 133 -18.81 -16.72 24.85
C LYS A 133 -19.83 -17.09 23.78
N ASP A 134 -21.11 -16.78 24.01
CA ASP A 134 -22.17 -17.05 23.04
C ASP A 134 -21.98 -16.21 21.77
N THR A 135 -21.71 -14.90 21.95
CA THR A 135 -21.40 -13.99 20.84
C THR A 135 -20.20 -14.47 20.04
N LEU A 136 -19.11 -14.90 20.67
CA LEU A 136 -17.94 -15.43 19.96
C LEU A 136 -18.25 -16.69 19.15
N GLY A 137 -19.11 -17.57 19.65
CA GLY A 137 -19.59 -18.73 18.90
C GLY A 137 -20.36 -18.32 17.64
N GLN A 138 -21.22 -17.31 17.76
CA GLN A 138 -21.97 -16.74 16.64
C GLN A 138 -21.04 -16.07 15.61
N LEU A 139 -20.07 -15.26 16.06
CA LEU A 139 -19.08 -14.62 15.18
C LEU A 139 -18.28 -15.67 14.39
N GLY A 140 -17.83 -16.74 15.05
CA GLY A 140 -17.12 -17.83 14.38
C GLY A 140 -17.99 -18.55 13.35
N ALA A 141 -19.28 -18.75 13.62
CA ALA A 141 -20.21 -19.33 12.65
C ALA A 141 -20.41 -18.43 11.42
N LEU A 142 -20.52 -17.11 11.63
CA LEU A 142 -20.61 -16.12 10.56
C LEU A 142 -19.35 -16.10 9.68
N ALA A 143 -18.17 -16.17 10.29
CA ALA A 143 -16.89 -16.20 9.58
C ALA A 143 -16.69 -17.44 8.71
N ARG A 144 -17.45 -18.51 8.94
CA ARG A 144 -17.47 -19.73 8.10
C ARG A 144 -18.67 -19.79 7.15
N GLY A 145 -19.46 -18.72 7.09
CA GLY A 145 -20.63 -18.59 6.22
C GLY A 145 -20.27 -18.20 4.79
N ALA A 146 -21.26 -18.24 3.89
CA ALA A 146 -21.06 -17.98 2.46
C ALA A 146 -20.68 -16.52 2.13
N GLU A 147 -20.99 -15.56 3.00
CA GLU A 147 -20.62 -14.14 2.83
C GLU A 147 -19.21 -13.82 3.36
N ALA A 148 -18.53 -14.79 3.97
CA ALA A 148 -17.14 -14.63 4.43
C ALA A 148 -16.15 -14.85 3.28
N THR A 149 -15.15 -13.98 3.21
CA THR A 149 -14.03 -14.10 2.27
C THR A 149 -12.76 -14.46 3.04
N SER A 150 -12.06 -15.52 2.62
CA SER A 150 -10.74 -15.84 3.15
C SER A 150 -9.70 -14.89 2.57
N VAL A 151 -8.94 -14.22 3.44
CA VAL A 151 -7.85 -13.31 3.05
C VAL A 151 -6.47 -13.97 3.17
N SER A 152 -6.37 -14.97 4.03
CA SER A 152 -5.23 -15.88 4.16
C SER A 152 -5.69 -17.16 4.89
N PRO A 153 -4.85 -18.21 4.97
CA PRO A 153 -5.18 -19.42 5.73
C PRO A 153 -5.56 -19.10 7.18
N GLY A 154 -6.77 -19.47 7.59
CA GLY A 154 -7.29 -19.23 8.94
C GLY A 154 -7.76 -17.80 9.20
N ALA A 155 -7.70 -16.88 8.22
CA ALA A 155 -8.19 -15.50 8.37
C ALA A 155 -9.36 -15.22 7.41
N PHE A 156 -10.46 -14.72 7.97
CA PHE A 156 -11.71 -14.50 7.28
C PHE A 156 -12.25 -13.10 7.55
N VAL A 157 -12.77 -12.46 6.51
CA VAL A 157 -13.43 -11.16 6.58
C VAL A 157 -14.87 -11.30 6.11
N VAL A 158 -15.81 -10.85 6.93
CA VAL A 158 -17.20 -10.60 6.54
C VAL A 158 -17.35 -9.08 6.37
N PRO A 159 -17.60 -8.59 5.14
CA PRO A 159 -17.65 -7.15 4.88
C PRO A 159 -18.86 -6.52 5.56
N ALA A 160 -18.77 -5.20 5.84
CA ALA A 160 -19.85 -4.46 6.48
C ALA A 160 -21.15 -4.40 5.65
N SER A 161 -21.06 -4.64 4.34
CA SER A 161 -22.20 -4.74 3.43
C SER A 161 -22.95 -6.08 3.50
N ALA A 162 -22.43 -7.08 4.22
CA ALA A 162 -23.06 -8.39 4.32
C ALA A 162 -24.35 -8.30 5.15
N ASN A 163 -25.40 -9.01 4.73
CA ASN A 163 -26.68 -8.95 5.45
C ASN A 163 -26.57 -9.57 6.84
N VAL A 164 -25.72 -10.58 6.99
CA VAL A 164 -25.55 -11.30 8.26
C VAL A 164 -24.98 -10.45 9.38
N THR A 165 -24.24 -9.37 9.09
CA THR A 165 -23.60 -8.55 10.13
C THR A 165 -24.53 -7.51 10.74
N SER A 166 -25.65 -7.18 10.07
CA SER A 166 -26.71 -6.30 10.61
C SER A 166 -27.33 -6.81 11.91
N ARG A 167 -27.13 -8.10 12.22
CA ARG A 167 -27.66 -8.78 13.41
C ARG A 167 -26.68 -8.83 14.57
N LEU A 168 -25.47 -8.30 14.40
CA LEU A 168 -24.47 -8.30 15.46
C LEU A 168 -24.88 -7.32 16.56
N PRO A 169 -24.94 -7.74 17.83
CA PRO A 169 -25.31 -6.88 18.95
C PRO A 169 -24.11 -6.02 19.37
N VAL A 170 -23.62 -5.17 18.45
CA VAL A 170 -22.48 -4.30 18.69
C VAL A 170 -22.94 -2.85 18.60
N HIS A 171 -22.68 -2.10 19.66
CA HIS A 171 -22.95 -0.67 19.67
C HIS A 171 -21.82 0.09 18.97
N ALA A 172 -22.21 0.98 18.06
CA ALA A 172 -21.30 1.90 17.39
C ALA A 172 -20.65 2.86 18.40
N PRO A 173 -19.32 3.12 18.32
CA PRO A 173 -18.68 4.16 19.11
C PRO A 173 -19.28 5.54 18.81
N GLN A 174 -20.04 6.08 19.76
CA GLN A 174 -20.78 7.33 19.58
C GLN A 174 -19.86 8.48 19.18
N GLY A 175 -20.27 9.22 18.17
CA GLY A 175 -19.54 10.39 17.65
C GLY A 175 -18.32 10.06 16.78
N LEU A 176 -17.78 8.84 16.78
CA LEU A 176 -16.68 8.45 15.88
C LEU A 176 -17.20 7.91 14.55
N VAL A 177 -18.28 7.13 14.62
CA VAL A 177 -18.94 6.50 13.47
C VAL A 177 -20.43 6.83 13.48
N LEU A 178 -21.10 6.64 12.36
CA LEU A 178 -22.55 6.81 12.28
C LEU A 178 -23.26 5.82 13.22
N GLU A 179 -24.35 6.24 13.86
CA GLU A 179 -25.06 5.40 14.84
C GLU A 179 -25.58 4.10 14.23
N SER A 180 -26.05 4.16 12.98
CA SER A 180 -26.47 3.01 12.18
C SER A 180 -25.40 2.53 11.21
N ALA A 181 -24.11 2.75 11.52
CA ALA A 181 -23.00 2.33 10.68
C ALA A 181 -23.06 0.80 10.46
N PRO A 182 -23.00 0.33 9.20
CA PRO A 182 -22.83 -1.09 8.94
C PRO A 182 -21.54 -1.60 9.58
N VAL A 183 -21.58 -2.86 10.00
CA VAL A 183 -20.53 -3.47 10.80
C VAL A 183 -19.90 -4.62 10.04
N GLY A 184 -18.58 -4.64 9.92
CA GLY A 184 -17.80 -5.76 9.41
C GLY A 184 -17.25 -6.64 10.53
N LEU A 185 -16.83 -7.85 10.18
CA LEU A 185 -16.19 -8.80 11.09
C LEU A 185 -14.88 -9.29 10.49
N TRP A 186 -13.81 -9.24 11.27
CA TRP A 186 -12.56 -9.95 11.01
C TRP A 186 -12.42 -11.07 12.02
N TRP A 187 -12.16 -12.27 11.53
CA TRP A 187 -12.03 -13.48 12.33
C TRP A 187 -10.74 -14.21 11.98
N GLU A 188 -9.98 -14.59 12.99
CA GLU A 188 -8.77 -15.38 12.83
C GLU A 188 -8.78 -16.64 13.69
N GLU A 189 -8.35 -17.74 13.09
CA GLU A 189 -7.99 -18.96 13.80
C GLU A 189 -6.58 -18.82 14.42
N PRO A 190 -6.25 -19.61 15.46
CA PRO A 190 -4.91 -19.59 16.06
C PRO A 190 -3.80 -19.80 15.05
N GLY A 191 -2.83 -18.89 15.05
CA GLY A 191 -1.68 -18.92 14.15
C GLY A 191 -1.93 -18.31 12.77
N ALA A 192 -3.10 -17.72 12.52
CA ALA A 192 -3.35 -17.01 11.27
C ALA A 192 -2.36 -15.84 11.09
N ASP A 193 -1.90 -15.69 9.86
CA ASP A 193 -0.97 -14.66 9.41
C ASP A 193 -1.56 -14.01 8.16
N VAL A 194 -1.82 -12.71 8.24
CA VAL A 194 -2.38 -11.92 7.15
C VAL A 194 -1.27 -11.09 6.53
N PRO A 195 -0.98 -11.28 5.23
CA PRO A 195 0.13 -10.62 4.55
C PRO A 195 -0.09 -9.12 4.46
N LEU A 196 1.01 -8.41 4.20
CA LEU A 196 1.02 -6.97 4.01
C LEU A 196 0.09 -6.56 2.87
N ALA A 197 -0.88 -5.71 3.19
CA ALA A 197 -1.86 -5.20 2.24
C ALA A 197 -2.16 -3.73 2.53
N PRO A 198 -2.65 -2.97 1.53
CA PRO A 198 -3.06 -1.61 1.76
C PRO A 198 -4.46 -1.53 2.37
N SER A 199 -4.63 -0.57 3.26
CA SER A 199 -5.93 -0.10 3.71
C SER A 199 -6.59 0.75 2.62
N ARG A 200 -7.69 0.26 2.06
CA ARG A 200 -8.42 0.96 0.98
C ARG A 200 -9.46 1.97 1.48
N ARG A 201 -9.74 1.98 2.78
CA ARG A 201 -10.69 2.88 3.44
C ARG A 201 -10.14 3.21 4.83
N ASN A 202 -10.65 4.25 5.47
CA ASN A 202 -10.45 4.36 6.91
C ASN A 202 -11.20 3.20 7.57
N MET A 203 -10.60 2.54 8.54
CA MET A 203 -11.23 1.46 9.30
C MET A 203 -11.03 1.72 10.79
N LEU A 204 -12.11 1.59 11.57
CA LEU A 204 -12.05 1.58 13.02
C LEU A 204 -12.21 0.13 13.48
N LEU A 205 -11.10 -0.50 13.86
CA LEU A 205 -11.05 -1.87 14.31
C LEU A 205 -11.25 -1.92 15.82
N GLY A 206 -12.34 -2.56 16.27
CA GLY A 206 -12.58 -2.88 17.67
C GLY A 206 -12.27 -4.33 17.97
N GLN A 207 -11.19 -4.59 18.71
CA GLN A 207 -10.84 -5.96 19.09
C GLN A 207 -11.81 -6.46 20.16
N VAL A 208 -12.43 -7.61 19.93
CA VAL A 208 -13.39 -8.22 20.86
C VAL A 208 -12.86 -9.50 21.50
N HIS A 209 -11.96 -10.22 20.82
CA HIS A 209 -11.37 -11.45 21.34
C HIS A 209 -9.96 -11.67 20.82
N GLY A 210 -9.10 -12.28 21.64
CA GLY A 210 -7.71 -12.56 21.31
C GLY A 210 -6.86 -11.29 21.17
N ARG A 211 -5.54 -11.47 21.12
CA ARG A 211 -4.61 -10.38 20.83
C ARG A 211 -4.21 -10.40 19.37
N ARG A 212 -4.27 -9.25 18.70
CA ARG A 212 -3.80 -9.08 17.33
C ARG A 212 -2.50 -8.29 17.32
N LEU A 213 -1.47 -8.83 16.67
CA LEU A 213 -0.17 -8.19 16.50
C LEU A 213 -0.11 -7.59 15.09
N LEU A 214 -0.24 -6.28 14.98
CA LEU A 214 -0.23 -5.56 13.72
C LEU A 214 1.11 -4.89 13.45
N GLN A 215 1.53 -4.92 12.19
CA GLN A 215 2.58 -4.06 11.65
C GLN A 215 1.90 -2.99 10.80
N LEU A 216 2.06 -1.73 11.16
CA LEU A 216 1.53 -0.61 10.39
C LEU A 216 2.66 0.12 9.66
N VAL A 217 2.48 0.32 8.36
CA VAL A 217 3.44 0.98 7.49
C VAL A 217 2.80 2.27 6.94
N PRO A 218 3.43 3.44 7.14
CA PRO A 218 2.88 4.71 6.68
C PRO A 218 2.65 4.78 5.17
N ALA A 219 1.66 5.57 4.75
CA ALA A 219 1.29 5.71 3.33
C ALA A 219 2.45 6.19 2.44
N TYR A 220 3.37 7.00 2.98
CA TYR A 220 4.54 7.47 2.23
C TYR A 220 5.50 6.33 1.83
N ALA A 221 5.45 5.17 2.49
CA ALA A 221 6.29 4.02 2.15
C ALA A 221 5.73 3.18 0.98
N LEU A 222 4.62 3.60 0.34
CA LEU A 222 3.96 2.90 -0.77
C LEU A 222 4.95 2.33 -1.80
N HIS A 223 5.85 3.18 -2.32
CA HIS A 223 6.80 2.82 -3.37
C HIS A 223 7.85 1.78 -2.92
N ARG A 224 7.98 1.55 -1.61
CA ARG A 224 8.89 0.55 -1.02
C ARG A 224 8.22 -0.77 -0.68
N VAL A 225 6.89 -0.79 -0.55
CA VAL A 225 6.14 -1.99 -0.13
C VAL A 225 5.21 -2.54 -1.19
N LEU A 226 5.01 -1.82 -2.29
CA LEU A 226 4.14 -2.26 -3.38
C LEU A 226 4.58 -3.65 -3.89
N GLY A 227 3.62 -4.59 -3.89
CA GLY A 227 3.86 -5.98 -4.31
C GLY A 227 4.58 -6.86 -3.29
N SER A 228 4.92 -6.33 -2.10
CA SER A 228 5.54 -7.12 -1.02
C SER A 228 4.48 -7.80 -0.15
N ALA A 229 4.67 -9.08 0.16
CA ALA A 229 3.79 -9.83 1.08
C ALA A 229 4.12 -9.60 2.56
N SER A 230 5.29 -9.04 2.87
CA SER A 230 5.76 -8.68 4.20
C SER A 230 6.50 -7.35 4.15
N VAL A 231 6.70 -6.70 5.31
CA VAL A 231 7.39 -5.40 5.36
C VAL A 231 8.89 -5.61 5.07
N PRO A 232 9.43 -5.04 3.98
CA PRO A 232 10.84 -5.18 3.64
C PRO A 232 11.77 -4.61 4.72
N GLU A 233 13.03 -5.06 4.72
CA GLU A 233 14.05 -4.55 5.63
C GLU A 233 14.30 -3.05 5.41
N GLY A 234 14.51 -2.30 6.50
CA GLY A 234 14.75 -0.86 6.45
C GLY A 234 13.51 0.01 6.16
N VAL A 235 12.35 -0.59 5.87
CA VAL A 235 11.10 0.17 5.73
C VAL A 235 10.54 0.53 7.12
N PRO A 236 10.22 1.81 7.38
CA PRO A 236 9.60 2.22 8.63
C PRO A 236 8.30 1.48 8.90
N ARG A 237 8.15 0.93 10.11
CA ARG A 237 6.94 0.28 10.59
C ARG A 237 6.73 0.53 12.07
N MET A 238 5.47 0.51 12.47
CA MET A 238 5.03 0.64 13.85
C MET A 238 4.41 -0.69 14.25
N GLU A 239 4.88 -1.25 15.36
CA GLU A 239 4.33 -2.49 15.92
C GLU A 239 3.20 -2.12 16.89
N VAL A 240 2.02 -2.71 16.68
CA VAL A 240 0.83 -2.46 17.49
C VAL A 240 0.26 -3.78 17.96
N GLU A 241 0.30 -4.04 19.26
CA GLU A 241 -0.54 -5.05 19.88
C GLU A 241 -1.91 -4.44 20.16
N LEU A 242 -2.97 -5.07 19.66
CA LEU A 242 -4.37 -4.69 19.90
C LEU A 242 -5.04 -5.77 20.75
N SER A 243 -5.44 -5.38 21.95
CA SER A 243 -6.07 -6.23 22.96
C SER A 243 -7.59 -6.07 22.97
N PRO A 244 -8.35 -7.07 23.47
CA PRO A 244 -9.80 -6.95 23.61
C PRO A 244 -10.21 -5.69 24.36
N GLY A 245 -11.20 -4.96 23.84
CA GLY A 245 -11.63 -3.67 24.37
C GLY A 245 -10.79 -2.48 23.91
N GLU A 246 -9.92 -2.64 22.93
CA GLU A 246 -9.24 -1.52 22.26
C GLU A 246 -9.79 -1.27 20.86
N LEU A 247 -9.78 0.00 20.46
CA LEU A 247 -10.06 0.50 19.12
C LEU A 247 -8.76 0.93 18.46
N LEU A 248 -8.59 0.63 17.18
CA LEU A 248 -7.54 1.15 16.32
C LEU A 248 -8.17 1.86 15.11
N LEU A 249 -7.85 3.14 14.92
CA LEU A 249 -7.99 3.77 13.60
C LEU A 249 -6.85 3.27 12.71
N LEU A 250 -7.19 2.54 11.66
CA LEU A 250 -6.29 2.22 10.56
C LEU A 250 -6.64 3.14 9.38
N PRO A 251 -5.80 4.15 9.09
CA PRO A 251 -6.14 5.15 8.08
C PRO A 251 -6.09 4.59 6.65
N VAL A 252 -6.86 5.18 5.75
CA VAL A 252 -6.80 4.89 4.31
C VAL A 252 -5.40 5.18 3.76
N GLY A 253 -4.90 4.35 2.86
CA GLY A 253 -3.58 4.49 2.22
C GLY A 253 -2.41 3.95 3.04
N TRP A 254 -2.60 3.70 4.33
CA TRP A 254 -1.63 2.96 5.14
C TRP A 254 -1.57 1.49 4.72
N TRP A 255 -0.45 0.86 4.98
CA TRP A 255 -0.26 -0.57 4.77
C TRP A 255 -0.24 -1.28 6.12
N PHE A 256 -0.77 -2.49 6.15
CA PHE A 256 -0.80 -3.29 7.37
C PHE A 256 -0.63 -4.77 7.08
N ALA A 257 0.06 -5.45 7.99
CA ALA A 257 0.06 -6.90 8.11
C ALA A 257 -0.33 -7.24 9.55
N HIS A 258 -0.84 -8.44 9.82
CA HIS A 258 -1.09 -8.83 11.19
C HIS A 258 -1.04 -10.33 11.43
N ARG A 259 -0.81 -10.70 12.69
CA ARG A 259 -0.80 -12.08 13.16
C ARG A 259 -1.70 -12.22 14.38
N SER A 260 -2.36 -13.36 14.49
CA SER A 260 -3.22 -13.70 15.64
C SER A 260 -2.76 -15.04 16.25
N PRO A 261 -1.75 -15.03 17.15
CA PRO A 261 -1.18 -16.27 17.70
C PRO A 261 -2.21 -17.15 18.41
N GLU A 262 -3.17 -16.54 19.09
CA GLU A 262 -4.22 -17.20 19.87
C GLU A 262 -5.55 -17.28 19.10
N GLY A 263 -5.58 -16.79 17.85
CA GLY A 263 -6.81 -16.49 17.14
C GLY A 263 -7.43 -15.20 17.65
N GLY A 264 -8.53 -14.78 17.04
CA GLY A 264 -9.14 -13.52 17.43
C GLY A 264 -10.38 -13.16 16.64
N ALA A 265 -11.05 -12.13 17.14
CA ALA A 265 -12.15 -11.49 16.45
C ALA A 265 -12.08 -9.98 16.65
N ALA A 266 -12.39 -9.24 15.59
CA ALA A 266 -12.57 -7.80 15.65
C ALA A 266 -13.77 -7.36 14.84
N ILE A 267 -14.40 -6.32 15.35
CA ILE A 267 -15.46 -5.60 14.68
C ILE A 267 -14.86 -4.44 13.91
N VAL A 268 -15.34 -4.19 12.69
CA VAL A 268 -14.80 -3.15 11.83
C VAL A 268 -15.90 -2.18 11.43
N PHE A 269 -15.65 -0.88 11.63
CA PHE A 269 -16.50 0.19 11.13
C PHE A 269 -15.77 0.99 10.04
N GLU A 270 -16.48 1.30 8.96
CA GLU A 270 -15.93 2.09 7.83
C GLU A 270 -16.72 3.39 7.58
N SER A 271 -17.87 3.57 8.25
CA SER A 271 -18.76 4.72 8.09
C SER A 271 -18.55 5.74 9.23
N PHE A 272 -17.56 6.60 9.07
CA PHE A 272 -17.19 7.59 10.07
C PHE A 272 -18.15 8.78 10.07
N ALA A 273 -18.44 9.34 11.24
CA ALA A 273 -19.26 10.53 11.43
C ALA A 273 -18.52 11.83 11.06
N ALA A 274 -17.85 11.83 9.90
CA ALA A 274 -17.16 12.97 9.35
C ALA A 274 -18.15 13.92 8.63
N PRO A 275 -17.84 15.24 8.55
CA PRO A 275 -18.70 16.21 7.86
C PRO A 275 -18.77 15.98 6.35
N GLU A 276 -17.70 15.43 5.76
CA GLU A 276 -17.57 15.13 4.34
C GLU A 276 -17.62 13.61 4.09
N PRO A 277 -17.96 13.17 2.85
CA PRO A 277 -17.96 11.75 2.50
C PRO A 277 -16.63 11.05 2.82
N ASN A 278 -16.72 9.84 3.39
CA ASN A 278 -15.52 9.09 3.78
C ASN A 278 -14.64 8.77 2.56
N VAL A 279 -13.34 9.06 2.68
CA VAL A 279 -12.36 8.85 1.62
C VAL A 279 -12.07 7.36 1.45
N SER A 280 -11.99 6.94 0.18
CA SER A 280 -11.52 5.60 -0.18
C SER A 280 -10.39 5.70 -1.19
N TRP A 281 -9.44 4.76 -1.11
CA TRP A 281 -8.41 4.61 -2.10
C TRP A 281 -8.86 3.61 -3.16
N THR A 282 -9.28 4.16 -4.29
CA THR A 282 -9.37 3.42 -5.55
C THR A 282 -8.13 3.75 -6.37
N PRO A 283 -7.39 2.77 -6.90
CA PRO A 283 -6.41 3.04 -7.94
C PRO A 283 -7.11 3.85 -9.03
N ARG A 284 -6.62 5.07 -9.32
CA ARG A 284 -7.23 5.88 -10.37
C ARG A 284 -7.27 5.02 -11.65
N PRO A 285 -8.42 4.89 -12.32
CA PRO A 285 -8.40 4.34 -13.67
C PRO A 285 -7.43 5.20 -14.50
N GLU A 286 -6.64 4.57 -15.38
CA GLU A 286 -5.77 5.31 -16.30
C GLU A 286 -6.57 6.44 -16.94
N SER A 287 -6.03 7.66 -16.91
CA SER A 287 -6.68 8.79 -17.56
C SER A 287 -6.82 8.46 -19.04
N ARG A 288 -8.07 8.30 -19.49
CA ARG A 288 -8.38 8.04 -20.91
C ARG A 288 -8.39 9.32 -21.74
N GLU A 289 -8.19 10.49 -21.12
CA GLU A 289 -8.14 11.75 -21.84
C GLU A 289 -6.83 11.86 -22.64
N PRO A 290 -6.89 12.03 -23.98
CA PRO A 290 -5.71 12.22 -24.78
C PRO A 290 -5.05 13.55 -24.41
N THR A 291 -3.71 13.58 -24.40
CA THR A 291 -2.98 14.83 -24.23
C THR A 291 -3.31 15.80 -25.38
N PRO A 292 -3.41 17.12 -25.13
CA PRO A 292 -3.62 18.10 -26.19
C PRO A 292 -2.58 17.96 -27.32
N PRO A 293 -2.95 18.23 -28.59
CA PRO A 293 -2.00 18.17 -29.69
C PRO A 293 -0.86 19.19 -29.48
N PRO A 294 0.35 18.90 -29.99
CA PRO A 294 1.46 19.84 -29.93
C PRO A 294 1.07 21.16 -30.59
N ARG A 295 1.31 22.28 -29.91
CA ARG A 295 1.09 23.61 -30.49
C ARG A 295 2.26 23.92 -31.42
N SER A 296 1.98 24.26 -32.67
CA SER A 296 2.97 24.87 -33.55
C SER A 296 3.48 26.14 -32.88
N ARG A 297 4.80 26.32 -32.78
CA ARG A 297 5.35 27.63 -32.43
C ARG A 297 4.84 28.61 -33.49
N VAL A 298 4.09 29.60 -33.05
CA VAL A 298 3.71 30.73 -33.90
C VAL A 298 4.99 31.56 -34.04
N ASP A 299 5.45 31.70 -35.27
CA ASP A 299 6.60 32.55 -35.64
C ASP A 299 6.36 34.02 -35.26
#